data_AF-A0A9D0W142-F1
#
_entry.id   AF-A0A9D0W142-F1
#
_cell.length_a   1.000
_cell.length_b   1.000
_cell.length_c   1.000
_cell.angle_alpha   90.00
_cell.angle_beta   90.00
_cell.angle_gamma   90.00
#
_symmetry.space_group_name_H-M   'P 1'
#
loop_
_entity.id
_entity.type
_entity.pdbx_description
1 polymer ?
#
loop_
_entity_poly.entity_id
_entity_poly.type
_entity_poly.pdbx_seq_one_letter_code
_entity_poly.pdbx_strand_id
1 'polypeptide(L)' 'MGIRRPAMVLIDVDGTLVDSVPDLAYCVDEMMKRLGREPWGEARVRDWVGNGV' A
#
# COMPACT_ATOMS: atom_id res chain seq x y z
N MET A 1 12.88 -12.99 -32.70
CA MET A 1 13.30 -13.28 -31.31
C MET A 1 12.07 -13.78 -30.56
N GLY A 2 12.11 -14.98 -29.99
CA GLY A 2 11.03 -15.51 -29.17
C GLY A 2 11.09 -14.97 -27.74
N ILE A 3 9.93 -14.69 -27.14
CA ILE A 3 9.84 -14.29 -25.73
C ILE A 3 10.23 -15.50 -24.87
N ARG A 4 11.20 -15.34 -23.97
CA ARG A 4 11.58 -16.38 -23.00
C ARG A 4 10.49 -16.54 -21.96
N ARG A 5 10.10 -17.80 -21.66
CA ARG A 5 9.13 -18.09 -20.59
C ARG A 5 9.83 -18.10 -19.23
N PRO A 6 9.35 -17.32 -18.25
CA PRO A 6 9.87 -17.39 -16.89
C PRO A 6 9.48 -18.73 -16.24
N ALA A 7 10.35 -19.27 -15.39
CA ALA A 7 10.07 -20.47 -14.61
C ALA A 7 9.19 -20.18 -13.37
N MET A 8 9.17 -18.92 -12.92
CA MET A 8 8.40 -18.46 -11.76
C MET A 8 8.08 -16.97 -11.90
N VAL A 9 6.93 -16.57 -11.37
CA VAL A 9 6.56 -15.16 -11.20
C VAL A 9 6.12 -14.98 -9.74
N LEU A 10 6.75 -14.04 -9.05
CA LEU A 10 6.38 -13.59 -7.71
C LEU A 10 5.77 -12.20 -7.86
N ILE A 11 4.64 -11.98 -7.20
CA ILE A 11 3.88 -10.73 -7.33
C ILE A 11 3.65 -10.20 -5.92
N ASP A 12 3.99 -8.93 -5.73
CA ASP A 12 3.66 -8.22 -4.50
C ASP A 12 2.14 -8.00 -4.41
N VAL A 13 1.63 -7.75 -3.21
CA VAL A 13 0.19 -7.56 -3.01
C VAL A 13 -0.16 -6.08 -3.08
N ASP A 14 0.35 -5.30 -2.13
CA ASP A 14 0.00 -3.90 -1.95
C ASP A 14 0.57 -3.05 -3.09
N GLY A 15 -0.29 -2.31 -3.78
CA GLY A 15 0.08 -1.48 -4.93
C GLY A 15 0.40 -2.27 -6.20
N THR A 16 0.34 -3.61 -6.18
CA THR A 16 0.54 -4.45 -7.38
C THR A 16 -0.70 -5.26 -7.72
N LEU A 17 -1.16 -6.15 -6.83
CA LEU A 17 -2.40 -6.90 -7.02
C LEU A 17 -3.62 -6.13 -6.51
N VAL A 18 -3.43 -5.30 -5.47
CA VAL A 18 -4.50 -4.58 -4.80
C VAL A 18 -4.07 -3.14 -4.56
N ASP A 19 -4.90 -2.17 -4.97
CA ASP A 19 -4.76 -0.78 -4.51
C ASP A 19 -5.30 -0.66 -3.09
N SER A 20 -4.50 -1.07 -2.11
CA SER A 20 -4.87 -1.14 -0.69
C SER A 20 -4.71 0.20 0.04
N VAL A 21 -4.16 1.22 -0.62
CA VAL A 21 -3.86 2.53 -0.02
C VAL A 21 -5.10 3.21 0.60
N PRO A 22 -6.30 3.21 -0.02
CA PRO A 22 -7.48 3.82 0.59
C PRO A 22 -7.87 3.18 1.94
N ASP A 23 -7.81 1.85 2.01
CA ASP A 23 -8.16 1.10 3.22
C ASP A 23 -7.09 1.30 4.32
N LEU A 24 -5.82 1.31 3.93
CA LEU A 24 -4.70 1.62 4.83
C LEU A 24 -4.81 3.05 5.38
N ALA A 25 -5.16 4.02 4.54
CA ALA A 25 -5.38 5.40 4.95
C ALA A 25 -6.54 5.52 5.94
N TYR A 26 -7.65 4.83 5.69
CA TYR A 26 -8.77 4.76 6.64
C TYR A 26 -8.32 4.23 8.01
N CYS A 27 -7.59 3.11 8.04
CA CYS A 27 -7.12 2.51 9.30
C CYS A 27 -6.18 3.43 10.07
N VAL A 28 -5.24 4.08 9.37
CA VAL A 28 -4.31 5.05 9.93
C VAL A 28 -5.06 6.24 10.53
N ASP A 29 -6.00 6.81 9.79
CA ASP A 29 -6.75 7.99 10.21
C ASP A 29 -7.66 7.69 11.40
N GLU A 30 -8.30 6.51 11.44
CA GLU A 30 -9.09 6.06 12.58
C GLU A 30 -8.23 5.88 13.84
N MET A 31 -6.99 5.40 13.70
CA MET A 31 -6.06 5.34 14.82
C MET A 31 -5.66 6.75 15.31
N MET A 32 -5.37 7.67 14.39
CA MET A 32 -5.02 9.05 14.75
C MET A 32 -6.14 9.74 15.53
N LYS A 33 -7.39 9.57 15.09
CA LYS A 33 -8.57 10.08 15.81
C LYS A 33 -8.66 9.52 17.23
N ARG A 34 -8.44 8.21 17.41
CA ARG A 34 -8.44 7.57 18.76
C ARG A 34 -7.35 8.13 19.67
N LEU A 35 -6.22 8.55 19.10
CA LEU A 35 -5.13 9.20 19.82
C LEU A 35 -5.34 10.70 20.04
N GLY A 36 -6.47 11.27 19.62
CA GLY A 36 -6.77 12.70 19.71
C GLY A 36 -5.91 13.55 18.78
N ARG A 37 -5.50 13.01 17.63
CA ARG A 37 -4.64 13.65 16.64
C ARG A 37 -5.36 13.82 15.31
N GLU A 38 -4.87 14.75 14.51
CA GLU A 38 -5.38 14.99 13.17
C GLU A 38 -5.12 13.79 12.23
N PRO A 39 -6.09 13.42 11.38
CA PRO A 39 -5.91 12.49 10.28
C PRO A 39 -4.80 12.94 9.31
N TRP A 40 -4.12 11.98 8.69
CA TRP A 40 -3.08 12.26 7.69
C TRP A 40 -3.62 12.27 6.26
N GLY A 41 -4.70 11.51 6.02
CA GLY A 41 -5.32 11.38 4.70
C GLY A 41 -4.52 10.51 3.73
N GLU A 42 -5.22 10.05 2.69
CA GLU A 42 -4.72 9.07 1.73
C GLU A 42 -3.45 9.51 1.00
N ALA A 43 -3.38 10.77 0.57
CA ALA A 43 -2.25 11.28 -0.20
C ALA A 43 -0.91 11.10 0.55
N ARG A 44 -0.90 11.29 1.88
CA ARG A 44 0.30 11.07 2.69
C ARG A 44 0.56 9.59 2.94
N VAL A 45 -0.49 8.81 3.19
CA VAL A 45 -0.35 7.37 3.42
C VAL A 45 0.18 6.65 2.19
N ARG A 46 -0.15 7.12 0.98
CA ARG A 46 0.37 6.57 -0.29
C ARG A 46 1.89 6.58 -0.36
N ASP A 47 2.54 7.61 0.21
CA ASP A 47 4.00 7.73 0.25
C ASP A 47 4.66 6.86 1.33
N TRP A 48 3.88 6.16 2.16
CA TRP A 48 4.38 5.31 3.26
C TRP A 48 4.31 3.81 2.96
N VAL A 49 3.52 3.41 1.95
CA VAL A 49 3.32 2.02 1.56
C VAL A 49 4.45 1.58 0.61
N GLY A 50 4.89 0.32 0.72
CA GLY A 50 5.86 -0.26 -0.22
C GLY A 50 7.34 -0.10 0.17
N ASN A 51 7.65 0.12 1.45
CA ASN A 51 9.04 0.27 1.93
C ASN A 51 9.88 -1.03 1.88
N GLY A 52 9.26 -2.19 1.63
CA GLY A 52 9.95 -3.42 1.19
C GLY A 52 11.08 -3.96 2.08
N VAL A 53 11.11 -3.60 3.38
CA VAL A 53 12.04 -4.17 4.38
C VAL A 53 11.45 -5.41 5.03
#